data_AF-A0A0H3DRS8-F1
#
_entry.id   AF-A0A0H3DRS8-F1
#
_cell.length_a   1.000
_cell.length_b   1.000
_cell.length_c   1.000
_cell.angle_alpha   90.00
_cell.angle_beta   90.00
_cell.angle_gamma   90.00
#
_symmetry.space_group_name_H-M   'P 1'
#
loop_
_entity.id
_entity.type
_entity.pdbx_description
1 polymer ?
#
loop_
_entity_poly.entity_id
_entity_poly.type
_entity_poly.pdbx_seq_one_letter_code
_entity_poly.pdbx_strand_id
1 'polypeptide(L)'
;MTLRTLTRRRARLYSLAVALLIFEGQVLLFDALAKPQNAALNGNPLETVSMLGFFFAWTTGLGSTAALLTGAACLLLLPATAYLLCRRWLWRTR
;
A
#
# COMPACT_ATOMS: atom_id res chain seq x y z
N MET A 1 28.22 3.98 -18.02
CA MET A 1 27.18 3.45 -17.11
C MET A 1 27.29 1.92 -17.13
N THR A 2 27.73 1.27 -16.04
CA THR A 2 28.06 -0.17 -16.03
C THR A 2 26.82 -1.06 -16.06
N LEU A 3 26.89 -2.22 -16.72
CA LEU A 3 25.78 -3.18 -16.86
C LEU A 3 25.08 -3.52 -15.52
N ARG A 4 25.85 -3.59 -14.42
CA ARG A 4 25.34 -3.80 -13.04
C ARG A 4 24.41 -2.69 -12.53
N THR A 5 24.60 -1.44 -12.99
CA THR A 5 23.75 -0.31 -12.58
C THR A 5 22.41 -0.31 -13.29
N LEU A 6 22.38 -0.68 -14.57
CA LEU A 6 21.16 -0.82 -15.38
C LEU A 6 20.26 -1.95 -14.85
N THR A 7 20.86 -3.10 -14.54
CA THR A 7 20.12 -4.24 -13.99
C THR A 7 19.53 -3.90 -12.61
N ARG A 8 20.30 -3.28 -11.71
CA ARG A 8 19.78 -2.82 -10.39
C ARG A 8 18.64 -1.81 -10.52
N ARG A 9 18.71 -0.86 -11.46
CA ARG A 9 17.61 0.10 -11.70
C ARG A 9 16.33 -0.59 -12.17
N ARG A 10 16.43 -1.53 -13.12
CA ARG A 10 15.27 -2.30 -13.59
C ARG A 10 14.62 -3.10 -12.46
N ALA A 11 15.40 -3.78 -11.62
CA ALA A 11 14.85 -4.53 -10.49
C ALA A 11 14.11 -3.64 -9.48
N ARG A 12 14.62 -2.42 -9.22
CA ARG A 12 13.91 -1.43 -8.38
C ARG A 12 12.60 -0.96 -9.00
N LEU A 13 12.58 -0.71 -10.30
CA LEU A 13 11.38 -0.28 -11.01
C LEU A 13 10.29 -1.37 -10.98
N TYR A 14 10.67 -2.63 -11.22
CA TYR A 14 9.72 -3.74 -11.12
C TYR A 14 9.16 -3.92 -9.71
N SER A 15 10.02 -3.91 -8.69
CA SER A 15 9.54 -4.02 -7.30
C SER A 15 8.66 -2.84 -6.89
N LEU A 16 8.96 -1.63 -7.39
CA LEU A 16 8.13 -0.44 -7.16
C LEU A 16 6.77 -0.56 -7.84
N ALA A 17 6.73 -1.00 -9.10
CA ALA A 17 5.48 -1.19 -9.84
C ALA A 17 4.56 -2.21 -9.14
N VAL A 18 5.12 -3.32 -8.66
CA VAL A 18 4.36 -4.32 -7.89
C VAL A 18 3.80 -3.71 -6.60
N ALA A 19 4.60 -2.93 -5.87
CA ALA A 19 4.15 -2.28 -4.64
C ALA A 19 3.02 -1.26 -4.91
N LEU A 20 3.12 -0.48 -5.98
CA LEU A 20 2.06 0.46 -6.39
C LEU A 20 0.76 -0.28 -6.76
N LEU A 21 0.85 -1.37 -7.50
CA LEU A 21 -0.33 -2.18 -7.83
C LEU A 21 -1.01 -2.76 -6.58
N ILE A 22 -0.23 -3.20 -5.60
CA ILE A 22 -0.77 -3.69 -4.32
C ILE A 22 -1.43 -2.56 -3.55
N PHE A 23 -0.81 -1.38 -3.50
CA PHE A 23 -1.39 -0.21 -2.86
C PHE A 23 -2.74 0.19 -3.49
N GLU A 24 -2.78 0.34 -4.81
CA GLU A 24 -4.02 0.64 -5.54
C GLU A 24 -5.08 -0.45 -5.32
N GLY A 25 -4.67 -1.71 -5.38
CA GLY A 25 -5.55 -2.85 -5.11
C GLY A 25 -6.16 -2.81 -3.70
N GLN A 26 -5.38 -2.43 -2.68
CA GLN A 26 -5.90 -2.26 -1.32
C GLN A 26 -6.90 -1.11 -1.23
N VAL A 27 -6.59 0.02 -1.84
CA VAL A 27 -7.48 1.20 -1.85
C VAL A 27 -8.83 0.82 -2.48
N LEU A 28 -8.81 0.18 -3.66
CA LEU A 28 -10.02 -0.27 -4.33
C LEU A 28 -10.78 -1.34 -3.54
N LEU A 29 -10.06 -2.28 -2.91
CA LEU A 29 -10.66 -3.32 -2.08
C LEU A 29 -11.38 -2.71 -0.87
N PHE A 30 -10.74 -1.81 -0.14
CA PHE A 30 -11.36 -1.15 1.01
C PHE A 30 -12.50 -0.23 0.59
N ASP A 31 -12.37 0.47 -0.53
CA ASP A 31 -13.45 1.30 -1.07
C ASP A 31 -14.69 0.47 -1.45
N ALA A 32 -14.48 -0.71 -2.06
CA ALA A 32 -15.54 -1.65 -2.37
C ALA A 32 -16.19 -2.26 -1.12
N LEU A 33 -15.41 -2.54 -0.07
CA LEU A 33 -15.91 -3.09 1.19
C LEU A 33 -16.65 -2.06 2.05
N ALA A 34 -16.27 -0.78 1.96
CA ALA A 34 -16.87 0.31 2.71
C ALA A 34 -18.22 0.77 2.13
N LYS A 35 -18.51 0.40 0.89
CA LYS A 35 -19.66 0.90 0.13
C LYS A 35 -20.66 -0.21 -0.20
N PRO A 36 -21.96 0.13 -0.35
CA PRO A 36 -22.94 -0.82 -0.86
C PRO A 36 -22.64 -1.20 -2.31
N GLN A 37 -23.08 -2.40 -2.72
CA GLN A 37 -22.70 -3.07 -3.98
C GLN A 37 -22.98 -2.27 -5.27
N ASN A 38 -23.84 -1.24 -5.21
CA ASN A 38 -24.24 -0.43 -6.36
C ASN A 38 -23.63 0.98 -6.37
N ALA A 39 -22.77 1.32 -5.41
CA ALA A 39 -22.11 2.61 -5.35
C ALA A 39 -20.85 2.62 -6.23
N ALA A 40 -20.59 3.76 -6.87
CA ALA A 40 -19.38 3.93 -7.68
C ALA A 40 -18.11 3.87 -6.79
N LEU A 41 -17.11 3.15 -7.28
CA LEU A 41 -15.77 3.16 -6.70
C LEU A 41 -15.13 4.52 -6.99
N ASN A 42 -14.61 5.15 -5.94
CA ASN A 42 -13.87 6.40 -5.99
C ASN A 42 -12.36 6.13 -6.10
N GLY A 43 -11.88 5.08 -5.43
CA GLY A 43 -10.46 4.74 -5.40
C GLY A 43 -9.60 5.81 -4.74
N ASN A 44 -10.16 6.60 -3.83
CA ASN A 44 -9.44 7.69 -3.17
C ASN A 44 -8.67 7.15 -1.95
N PRO A 45 -7.33 7.12 -1.97
CA PRO A 45 -6.53 6.61 -0.86
C PRO A 45 -6.72 7.42 0.43
N LEU A 46 -7.06 8.71 0.34
CA LEU A 46 -7.30 9.55 1.51
C LEU A 46 -8.55 9.07 2.28
N GLU A 47 -9.60 8.69 1.57
CA GLU A 47 -10.82 8.13 2.17
C GLU A 47 -10.53 6.80 2.86
N THR A 48 -9.71 5.94 2.25
CA THR A 48 -9.27 4.69 2.88
C THR A 48 -8.48 4.94 4.17
N VAL A 49 -7.57 5.92 4.19
CA VAL A 49 -6.82 6.30 5.40
C VAL A 49 -7.76 6.87 6.46
N SER A 50 -8.72 7.71 6.08
CA SER A 50 -9.73 8.24 7.00
C SER A 50 -10.62 7.14 7.60
N MET A 51 -11.06 6.19 6.78
CA MET A 51 -11.83 5.03 7.22
C MET A 51 -11.03 4.18 8.22
N LEU A 52 -9.79 3.82 7.89
CA LEU A 52 -8.92 3.05 8.78
C LEU A 52 -8.59 3.82 10.06
N GLY A 53 -8.35 5.13 9.95
CA GLY A 53 -8.12 6.00 11.09
C GLY A 53 -9.33 6.05 12.03
N PHE A 54 -10.55 6.16 11.48
CA PHE A 54 -11.77 6.08 12.28
C PHE A 54 -11.89 4.72 12.97
N PHE A 55 -11.65 3.63 12.24
CA PHE A 55 -11.66 2.27 12.79
C PHE A 55 -10.67 2.12 13.96
N PHE A 56 -9.43 2.61 13.83
CA PHE A 56 -8.44 2.55 14.90
C PHE A 56 -8.79 3.46 16.07
N ALA A 57 -9.25 4.69 15.83
CA ALA A 57 -9.68 5.59 16.90
C ALA A 57 -10.78 4.95 17.73
N TRP A 58 -11.75 4.30 17.07
CA TRP A 58 -12.87 3.64 17.73
C TRP A 58 -12.46 2.36 18.49
N THR A 59 -11.62 1.51 17.88
CA THR A 59 -11.27 0.20 18.46
C THR A 59 -10.18 0.27 19.53
N THR A 60 -9.27 1.24 19.44
CA THR A 60 -8.09 1.32 20.31
C THR A 60 -8.10 2.56 21.22
N GLY A 61 -9.06 3.46 21.05
CA GLY A 61 -9.13 4.71 21.82
C GLY A 61 -8.03 5.71 21.49
N LEU A 62 -7.32 5.54 20.37
CA LEU A 62 -6.28 6.47 19.92
C LEU A 62 -6.88 7.84 19.59
N GLY A 63 -6.14 8.90 19.92
CA GLY A 63 -6.46 10.25 19.44
C GLY A 63 -6.43 10.31 17.91
N SER A 64 -7.20 11.23 17.34
CA SER A 64 -7.44 11.35 15.88
C SER A 64 -6.15 11.32 15.04
N THR A 65 -5.13 12.09 15.42
CA THR A 65 -3.84 12.13 14.72
C THR A 65 -3.12 10.78 14.75
N ALA A 66 -3.04 10.16 15.93
CA ALA A 66 -2.40 8.85 16.08
C ALA A 66 -3.14 7.78 15.28
N ALA A 67 -4.47 7.80 15.30
CA ALA A 67 -5.29 6.83 14.58
C ALA A 67 -5.11 6.94 13.06
N LEU A 68 -5.06 8.17 12.52
CA LEU A 68 -4.79 8.40 11.09
C LEU A 68 -3.39 7.91 10.69
N LEU A 69 -2.38 8.15 11.53
CA LEU A 69 -1.03 7.64 11.29
C LEU A 69 -0.98 6.11 11.31
N THR A 70 -1.70 5.48 12.25
CA THR A 70 -1.83 4.01 12.30
C THR A 70 -2.55 3.47 11.06
N GLY A 71 -3.62 4.13 10.61
CA GLY A 71 -4.33 3.79 9.38
C GLY A 71 -3.43 3.85 8.15
N ALA A 72 -2.68 4.95 8.00
CA ALA A 72 -1.71 5.12 6.91
C ALA A 72 -0.58 4.08 6.97
N ALA A 73 -0.04 3.83 8.16
CA ALA A 73 1.00 2.81 8.36
C ALA A 73 0.49 1.41 7.97
N CYS A 74 -0.73 1.06 8.37
CA CYS A 74 -1.36 -0.21 8.03
C CYS A 74 -1.48 -0.41 6.52
N LEU A 75 -1.90 0.64 5.79
CA LEU A 75 -2.02 0.62 4.34
C LEU A 75 -0.67 0.37 3.65
N LEU A 76 0.44 0.83 4.23
CA LEU A 76 1.78 0.73 3.66
C LEU A 76 2.53 -0.58 3.98
N LEU A 77 2.05 -1.40 4.93
CA LEU A 77 2.73 -2.63 5.32
C LEU A 77 2.80 -3.67 4.17
N LEU A 78 1.68 -3.91 3.49
CA LEU A 78 1.63 -4.87 2.38
C LEU A 78 2.45 -4.41 1.16
N PRO A 79 2.35 -3.15 0.68
CA PRO A 79 3.18 -2.64 -0.41
C PRO A 79 4.67 -2.67 -0.08
N ALA A 80 5.05 -2.29 1.16
CA ALA A 80 6.44 -2.28 1.58
C ALA A 80 7.02 -3.70 1.65
N THR A 81 6.28 -4.66 2.21
CA THR A 81 6.73 -6.06 2.28
C THR A 81 6.85 -6.67 0.89
N ALA A 82 5.89 -6.41 0.00
CA ALA A 82 5.95 -6.87 -1.39
C ALA A 82 7.15 -6.26 -2.15
N TYR A 83 7.41 -4.96 -1.97
CA TYR A 83 8.60 -4.32 -2.55
C TYR A 83 9.89 -5.01 -2.09
N LEU A 84 10.04 -5.23 -0.78
CA LEU A 84 11.24 -5.84 -0.20
C LEU A 84 11.42 -7.29 -0.64
N LEU A 85 10.34 -8.08 -0.65
CA LEU A 85 10.34 -9.47 -1.10
C LEU A 85 10.68 -9.57 -2.58
N CYS A 86 10.01 -8.79 -3.43
CA CYS A 86 10.22 -8.78 -4.87
C CYS A 86 11.66 -8.35 -5.20
N ARG A 87 12.17 -7.32 -4.51
CA ARG A 87 13.57 -6.88 -4.66
C ARG A 87 14.57 -7.95 -4.22
N ARG A 88 14.34 -8.62 -3.07
CA ARG A 88 15.20 -9.72 -2.61
C ARG A 88 15.21 -10.89 -3.60
N TRP A 89 14.05 -11.24 -4.13
CA TRP A 89 13.91 -12.34 -5.09
C TRP A 89 14.64 -12.03 -6.41
N LEU A 90 14.42 -10.84 -6.99
CA LEU A 90 15.10 -10.37 -8.20
C LEU A 90 16.62 -10.21 -8.06
N TRP A 91 17.12 -10.08 -6.82
CA TRP A 91 18.55 -10.06 -6.53
C TRP A 91 19.14 -11.46 -6.37
N ARG A 92 18.34 -12.46 -6.02
CA ARG A 92 18.78 -13.87 -5.90
C ARG A 92 18.75 -14.60 -7.24
N THR A 93 17.81 -14.26 -8.12
CA THR A 93 17.66 -14.87 -9.45
C THR A 93 18.61 -14.29 -10.51
N ARG A 94 19.61 -13.50 -10.11
CA ARG A 94 20.62 -12.88 -10.97
C ARG A 94 22.01 -13.14 -10.43
#